data_AF-A0A3D2VE06-F1
#
_entry.id   AF-A0A3D2VE06-F1
#
_cell.length_a   1.000
_cell.length_b   1.000
_cell.length_c   1.000
_cell.angle_alpha   90.00
_cell.angle_beta   90.00
_cell.angle_gamma   90.00
#
_symmetry.space_group_name_H-M   'P 1'
#
loop_
_entity.id
_entity.type
_entity.pdbx_description
1 polymer ?
#
loop_
_entity_poly.entity_id
_entity_poly.type
_entity_poly.pdbx_seq_one_letter_code
_entity_poly.pdbx_strand_id
1 'polypeptide(L)'
;MVKVFVAVKRRLQPGDKMAGRHGNKGVISRIVPIEDMPYMEDGTTVDIVLNPLGVPSRMNVGQVLECHLGWAARHLGRQISAMMDAGADASKLRQQLGKIYSTGRNHEDMSDLSDDDVTELANNLRGGVPIATPVFDGASEAEIKEWLKIAELPQSGQANLIDGRTGEPFDRKVTVGYMYMLKLNHLVDDKMHARSTGPYSLITQQPLGGKAQFGGQRFGEMEVWALEAYGASYTLQEMLTVKSDDVGGRTKMYENLVRGDHRMEASVPESFNVLEKEIRALGLNIERREDR
;
A
#
# COMPACT_ATOMS: atom_id res chain seq x y z
N MET A 1 15.90 36.42 0.74
CA MET A 1 15.15 35.15 0.92
C MET A 1 15.90 34.07 0.15
N VAL A 2 16.44 33.06 0.83
CA VAL A 2 17.17 31.94 0.18
C VAL A 2 16.22 30.74 0.10
N LYS A 3 16.09 30.15 -1.09
CA LYS A 3 15.32 28.92 -1.29
C LYS A 3 16.27 27.75 -1.51
N VAL A 4 16.10 26.68 -0.76
CA VAL A 4 16.89 25.45 -0.87
C VAL A 4 15.97 24.33 -1.35
N PHE A 5 16.41 23.60 -2.37
CA PHE A 5 15.70 22.45 -2.90
C PHE A 5 16.44 21.18 -2.50
N VAL A 6 15.73 20.21 -1.93
CA VAL A 6 16.30 18.94 -1.49
C VAL A 6 15.60 17.82 -2.26
N ALA A 7 16.38 17.00 -2.97
CA ALA A 7 15.89 15.80 -3.63
C ALA A 7 16.19 14.57 -2.76
N VAL A 8 15.19 13.70 -2.58
CA VAL A 8 15.32 12.48 -1.76
C VAL A 8 14.82 11.29 -2.57
N LYS A 9 15.65 10.24 -2.66
CA LYS A 9 15.27 8.96 -3.26
C LYS A 9 14.78 8.01 -2.18
N ARG A 10 13.48 7.72 -2.17
CA ARG A 10 12.85 6.80 -1.20
C ARG A 10 12.62 5.42 -1.82
N ARG A 11 13.02 4.37 -1.11
CA ARG A 11 12.80 2.97 -1.52
C ARG A 11 11.43 2.48 -1.05
N LEU A 12 10.99 1.34 -1.57
CA LEU A 12 9.78 0.66 -1.13
C LEU A 12 10.08 -0.12 0.15
N GLN A 13 9.17 -0.05 1.13
CA GLN A 13 9.36 -0.67 2.45
C GLN A 13 8.02 -1.10 3.06
N PRO A 14 8.03 -1.98 4.08
CA PRO A 14 6.83 -2.32 4.83
C PRO A 14 6.12 -1.07 5.38
N GLY A 15 4.80 -1.03 5.24
CA GLY A 15 3.98 0.14 5.59
C GLY A 15 3.65 1.07 4.41
N ASP A 16 4.40 1.02 3.30
CA ASP A 16 4.05 1.76 2.10
C ASP A 16 2.77 1.21 1.46
N LYS A 17 1.97 2.12 0.89
CA LYS A 17 0.67 1.76 0.27
C LYS A 17 0.82 1.53 -1.24
N MET A 18 0.35 0.37 -1.68
CA MET A 18 0.28 -0.04 -3.09
C MET A 18 -1.18 -0.19 -3.53
N ALA A 19 -1.43 -0.06 -4.83
CA ALA A 19 -2.76 -0.29 -5.39
C ALA A 19 -2.69 -0.82 -6.83
N GLY A 20 -3.63 -1.68 -7.19
CA GLY A 20 -3.93 -1.96 -8.60
C GLY A 20 -4.94 -0.94 -9.15
N ARG A 21 -5.22 -1.05 -10.45
CA ARG A 21 -6.17 -0.16 -11.15
C ARG A 21 -7.64 -0.48 -10.85
N HIS A 22 -7.92 -1.67 -10.28
CA HIS A 22 -9.27 -2.16 -9.99
C HIS A 22 -9.73 -1.87 -8.55
N GLY A 23 -9.17 -0.83 -7.91
CA GLY A 23 -9.52 -0.43 -6.55
C GLY A 23 -8.98 -1.35 -5.45
N ASN A 24 -8.26 -2.42 -5.79
CA ASN A 24 -7.52 -3.24 -4.86
C ASN A 24 -6.36 -2.43 -4.27
N LYS A 25 -6.41 -2.17 -2.96
CA LYS A 25 -5.38 -1.44 -2.22
C LYS A 25 -4.81 -2.36 -1.15
N GLY A 26 -3.51 -2.25 -0.94
CA GLY A 26 -2.78 -3.02 0.06
C GLY A 26 -1.68 -2.19 0.70
N VAL A 27 -1.24 -2.61 1.88
CA VAL A 27 -0.04 -2.13 2.54
C VAL A 27 0.97 -3.26 2.48
N ILE A 28 2.21 -2.95 2.13
CA ILE A 28 3.29 -3.95 2.12
C ILE A 28 3.51 -4.41 3.56
N SER A 29 3.33 -5.70 3.83
CA SER A 29 3.51 -6.29 5.16
C SER A 29 4.94 -6.78 5.37
N ARG A 30 5.52 -7.43 4.36
CA ARG A 30 6.86 -8.00 4.42
C ARG A 30 7.50 -7.98 3.04
N ILE A 31 8.81 -7.77 3.02
CA ILE A 31 9.68 -8.02 1.86
C ILE A 31 10.47 -9.26 2.21
N VAL A 32 10.38 -10.30 1.39
CA VAL A 32 11.08 -11.57 1.60
C VAL A 32 12.20 -11.73 0.57
N PRO A 33 13.24 -12.53 0.87
CA PRO A 33 14.21 -12.96 -0.12
C PRO A 33 13.55 -13.71 -1.28
N ILE A 34 14.24 -13.78 -2.43
CA ILE A 34 13.70 -14.38 -3.65
C ILE A 34 13.55 -15.91 -3.51
N GLU A 35 14.44 -16.55 -2.76
CA GLU A 35 14.43 -17.98 -2.45
C GLU A 35 13.22 -18.41 -1.61
N ASP A 36 12.61 -17.48 -0.87
CA ASP A 36 11.41 -17.73 -0.07
C ASP A 36 10.11 -17.60 -0.90
N MET A 37 10.19 -17.06 -2.12
CA MET A 37 9.01 -16.80 -2.95
C MET A 37 8.54 -18.07 -3.65
N PRO A 38 7.22 -18.26 -3.79
CA PRO A 38 6.69 -19.29 -4.66
C PRO A 38 7.24 -19.16 -6.08
N TYR A 39 7.55 -20.30 -6.70
CA TYR A 39 8.09 -20.34 -8.06
C TYR A 39 7.35 -21.35 -8.93
N MET A 40 7.40 -21.13 -10.23
CA MET A 40 6.82 -22.01 -11.26
C MET A 40 7.77 -23.16 -11.59
N GLU A 41 7.30 -24.16 -12.33
CA GLU A 41 8.10 -25.34 -12.73
C GLU A 41 9.36 -24.97 -13.55
N ASP A 42 9.35 -23.82 -14.22
CA ASP A 42 10.50 -23.27 -14.96
C ASP A 42 11.55 -22.56 -14.06
N GLY A 43 11.32 -22.52 -12.74
CA GLY A 43 12.16 -21.83 -11.76
C GLY A 43 11.88 -20.32 -11.64
N THR A 44 10.97 -19.75 -12.43
CA THR A 44 10.62 -18.33 -12.33
C THR A 44 9.85 -18.10 -11.03
N THR A 45 10.37 -17.21 -10.17
CA THR A 45 9.72 -16.79 -8.92
C THR A 45 8.65 -15.73 -9.16
N VAL A 46 7.62 -15.69 -8.31
CA VAL A 46 6.64 -14.61 -8.30
C VAL A 46 7.18 -13.35 -7.60
N ASP A 47 6.73 -12.16 -8.00
CA ASP A 47 7.18 -10.89 -7.41
C ASP A 47 6.30 -10.42 -6.24
N ILE A 48 4.98 -10.67 -6.32
CA ILE A 48 3.99 -10.19 -5.35
C ILE A 48 2.95 -11.28 -5.10
N VAL A 49 2.66 -11.56 -3.83
CA VAL A 49 1.57 -12.46 -3.41
C VAL A 49 0.38 -11.63 -2.92
N LEU A 50 -0.78 -11.82 -3.53
CA LEU A 50 -2.03 -11.13 -3.17
C LEU A 50 -3.02 -12.11 -2.53
N ASN A 51 -3.82 -11.62 -1.58
CA ASN A 51 -4.85 -12.43 -0.93
C ASN A 51 -6.08 -12.59 -1.85
N PRO A 52 -6.46 -13.82 -2.24
CA PRO A 52 -7.60 -14.05 -3.13
C PRO A 52 -8.95 -13.67 -2.51
N LEU A 53 -9.07 -13.68 -1.17
CA LEU A 53 -10.33 -13.37 -0.46
C LEU A 53 -10.81 -11.92 -0.68
N GLY A 54 -9.90 -11.03 -1.11
CA GLY A 54 -10.22 -9.65 -1.42
C GLY A 54 -11.01 -9.47 -2.72
N VAL A 55 -11.04 -10.47 -3.60
CA VAL A 55 -11.70 -10.37 -4.92
C VAL A 55 -13.22 -10.61 -4.82
N PRO A 56 -13.71 -11.72 -4.22
CA PRO A 56 -15.16 -12.01 -4.19
C PRO A 56 -15.95 -10.96 -3.42
N SER A 57 -15.43 -10.53 -2.26
CA SER A 57 -16.09 -9.56 -1.38
C SER A 57 -16.23 -8.16 -1.99
N ARG A 58 -15.31 -7.78 -2.88
CA ARG A 58 -15.28 -6.45 -3.52
C ARG A 58 -15.82 -6.44 -4.94
N MET A 59 -16.16 -7.62 -5.49
CA MET A 59 -16.69 -7.81 -6.84
C MET A 59 -15.85 -7.17 -7.96
N ASN A 60 -14.54 -7.02 -7.75
CA ASN A 60 -13.61 -6.42 -8.70
C ASN A 60 -12.87 -7.49 -9.52
N VAL A 61 -13.65 -8.30 -10.24
CA VAL A 61 -13.17 -9.45 -11.05
C VAL A 61 -12.23 -9.03 -12.17
N GLY A 62 -12.31 -7.78 -12.63
CA GLY A 62 -11.43 -7.24 -13.67
C GLY A 62 -9.93 -7.40 -13.38
N GLN A 63 -9.51 -7.40 -12.11
CA GLN A 63 -8.11 -7.62 -11.75
C GLN A 63 -7.62 -9.05 -12.09
N VAL A 64 -8.53 -10.04 -12.06
CA VAL A 64 -8.23 -11.42 -12.43
C VAL A 64 -8.11 -11.54 -13.94
N LEU A 65 -9.01 -10.89 -14.67
CA LEU A 65 -8.95 -10.81 -16.14
C LEU A 65 -7.66 -10.11 -16.62
N GLU A 66 -7.29 -9.00 -15.97
CA GLU A 66 -6.01 -8.31 -16.18
C GLU A 66 -4.83 -9.24 -15.95
N CYS A 67 -4.84 -9.98 -14.83
CA CYS A 67 -3.78 -10.92 -14.48
C CYS A 67 -3.59 -12.00 -15.57
N HIS A 68 -4.69 -12.63 -16.02
CA HIS A 68 -4.66 -13.65 -17.07
C HIS A 68 -4.14 -13.11 -18.40
N LEU A 69 -4.69 -11.96 -18.85
CA LEU A 69 -4.30 -11.34 -20.11
C LEU A 69 -2.84 -10.84 -20.07
N GLY A 70 -2.41 -10.29 -18.93
CA GLY A 70 -1.03 -9.89 -18.70
C GLY A 70 -0.06 -11.07 -18.71
N TRP A 71 -0.51 -12.26 -18.26
CA TRP A 71 0.29 -13.47 -18.33
C TRP A 71 0.57 -13.91 -19.77
N ALA A 72 -0.50 -13.94 -20.59
CA ALA A 72 -0.39 -14.22 -22.02
C ALA A 72 0.52 -13.19 -22.72
N ALA A 73 0.28 -11.89 -22.49
CA ALA A 73 1.06 -10.79 -23.07
C ALA A 73 2.57 -10.94 -22.83
N ARG A 74 2.97 -11.25 -21.59
CA ARG A 74 4.38 -11.44 -21.23
C ARG A 74 4.97 -12.69 -21.87
N HIS A 75 4.23 -13.80 -21.91
CA HIS A 75 4.73 -15.05 -22.49
C HIS A 75 4.91 -14.95 -24.01
N LEU A 76 4.00 -14.28 -24.71
CA LEU A 76 4.18 -13.97 -26.14
C LEU A 76 5.44 -13.14 -26.38
N GLY A 77 5.72 -12.15 -25.52
CA GLY A 77 6.98 -11.39 -25.59
C GLY A 77 8.21 -12.25 -25.34
N ARG A 78 8.16 -13.20 -24.40
CA ARG A 78 9.23 -14.19 -24.17
C ARG A 78 9.47 -15.09 -25.39
N GLN A 79 8.41 -15.55 -26.04
CA GLN A 79 8.51 -16.33 -27.29
C GLN A 79 9.19 -15.51 -28.39
N ILE A 80 8.79 -14.25 -28.58
CA ILE A 80 9.44 -13.33 -29.54
C ILE A 80 10.92 -13.14 -29.19
N SER A 81 11.24 -12.92 -27.90
CA SER A 81 12.62 -12.79 -27.45
C SER A 81 13.45 -14.02 -27.79
N ALA A 82 12.94 -15.22 -27.49
CA ALA A 82 13.62 -16.47 -27.78
C ALA A 82 13.84 -16.69 -29.29
N MET A 83 12.87 -16.32 -30.13
CA MET A 83 13.03 -16.37 -31.59
C MET A 83 14.13 -15.41 -32.08
N MET A 84 14.16 -14.20 -31.54
CA MET A 84 15.20 -13.22 -31.88
C MET A 84 16.59 -13.66 -31.40
N ASP A 85 16.70 -14.21 -30.18
CA ASP A 85 17.96 -14.71 -29.63
C ASP A 85 18.48 -15.92 -30.42
N ALA A 86 17.58 -16.72 -31.00
CA ALA A 86 17.92 -17.81 -31.92
C ALA A 86 18.28 -17.34 -33.34
N GLY A 87 18.27 -16.03 -33.62
CA GLY A 87 18.57 -15.47 -34.94
C GLY A 87 17.50 -15.78 -35.98
N ALA A 88 16.22 -15.84 -35.59
CA ALA A 88 15.13 -16.10 -36.52
C ALA A 88 15.01 -15.01 -37.61
N ASP A 89 14.79 -15.46 -38.85
CA ASP A 89 14.59 -14.57 -39.99
C ASP A 89 13.33 -13.70 -39.83
N ALA A 90 13.33 -12.52 -40.46
CA ALA A 90 12.20 -11.58 -40.45
C ALA A 90 10.87 -12.23 -40.89
N SER A 91 10.91 -13.20 -41.81
CA SER A 91 9.73 -13.97 -42.23
C SER A 91 9.09 -14.77 -41.09
N LYS A 92 9.88 -15.41 -40.22
CA LYS A 92 9.38 -16.17 -39.06
C LYS A 92 8.81 -15.24 -37.99
N LEU A 93 9.50 -14.12 -37.74
CA LEU A 93 9.01 -13.09 -36.82
C LEU A 93 7.69 -12.51 -37.31
N ARG A 94 7.59 -12.18 -38.61
CA ARG A 94 6.35 -11.69 -39.25
C ARG A 94 5.23 -12.72 -39.14
N GLN A 95 5.50 -14.00 -39.31
CA GLN A 95 4.49 -15.05 -39.14
C GLN A 95 3.98 -15.13 -37.69
N GLN A 96 4.88 -15.05 -36.70
CA GLN A 96 4.49 -15.09 -35.29
C GLN A 96 3.71 -13.83 -34.89
N LEU A 97 4.17 -12.65 -35.28
CA LEU A 97 3.47 -11.39 -35.06
C LEU A 97 2.11 -11.39 -35.77
N GLY A 98 2.04 -11.89 -37.01
CA GLY A 98 0.79 -12.06 -37.73
C GLY A 98 -0.20 -12.93 -36.97
N LYS A 99 0.23 -14.03 -36.35
CA LYS A 99 -0.65 -14.83 -35.47
C LYS A 99 -1.14 -14.05 -34.25
N ILE A 100 -0.26 -13.29 -33.59
CA ILE A 100 -0.61 -12.50 -32.41
C ILE A 100 -1.62 -11.40 -32.74
N TYR A 101 -1.32 -10.57 -33.76
CA TYR A 101 -2.12 -9.41 -34.15
C TYR A 101 -3.36 -9.77 -34.99
N SER A 102 -3.47 -11.01 -35.46
CA SER A 102 -4.72 -11.53 -36.05
C SER A 102 -5.68 -12.10 -35.00
N THR A 103 -5.28 -12.16 -33.72
CA THR A 103 -6.10 -12.74 -32.67
C THR A 103 -7.06 -11.70 -32.08
N GLY A 104 -8.36 -11.85 -32.38
CA GLY A 104 -9.43 -11.01 -31.85
C GLY A 104 -10.35 -10.47 -32.95
N ARG A 105 -11.01 -9.34 -32.69
CA ARG A 105 -11.93 -8.70 -33.64
C ARG A 105 -11.25 -7.89 -34.74
N ASN A 106 -10.08 -7.33 -34.45
CA ASN A 106 -9.34 -6.48 -35.38
C ASN A 106 -8.18 -7.26 -35.96
N HIS A 107 -8.18 -7.44 -37.28
CA HIS A 107 -7.05 -8.01 -38.00
C HIS A 107 -6.13 -6.87 -38.41
N GLU A 108 -4.94 -6.80 -37.81
CA GLU A 108 -3.91 -5.88 -38.29
C GLU A 108 -3.03 -6.63 -39.30
N ASP A 109 -3.00 -6.12 -40.53
CA ASP A 109 -2.14 -6.67 -41.56
C ASP A 109 -0.71 -6.17 -41.35
N MET A 110 0.21 -7.11 -41.26
CA MET A 110 1.65 -6.85 -41.10
C MET A 110 2.37 -6.87 -42.44
N SER A 111 1.67 -6.98 -43.58
CA SER A 111 2.27 -7.06 -44.92
C SER A 111 2.97 -5.76 -45.35
N ASP A 112 2.52 -4.61 -44.85
CA ASP A 112 3.06 -3.28 -45.20
C ASP A 112 4.39 -2.93 -44.52
N LEU A 113 4.80 -3.67 -43.48
CA LEU A 113 6.04 -3.41 -42.75
C LEU A 113 7.27 -3.93 -43.51
N SER A 114 8.37 -3.19 -43.52
CA SER A 114 9.64 -3.73 -44.04
C SER A 114 10.23 -4.78 -43.09
N ASP A 115 11.18 -5.58 -43.56
CA ASP A 115 11.83 -6.60 -42.72
C ASP A 115 12.63 -5.97 -41.56
N ASP A 116 13.17 -4.77 -41.77
CA ASP A 116 13.83 -3.98 -40.73
C ASP A 116 12.82 -3.51 -39.68
N ASP A 117 11.64 -3.01 -40.10
CA ASP A 117 10.58 -2.57 -39.18
C ASP A 117 10.03 -3.74 -38.35
N VAL A 118 9.88 -4.92 -38.95
CA VAL A 118 9.45 -6.13 -38.23
C VAL A 118 10.46 -6.52 -37.15
N THR A 119 11.75 -6.39 -37.45
CA THR A 119 12.82 -6.71 -36.51
C THR A 119 12.87 -5.70 -35.37
N GLU A 120 12.70 -4.41 -35.67
CA GLU A 120 12.61 -3.35 -34.66
C GLU A 120 11.38 -3.54 -33.76
N LEU A 121 10.21 -3.83 -34.34
CA LEU A 121 8.99 -4.11 -33.61
C LEU A 121 9.18 -5.32 -32.69
N ALA A 122 9.69 -6.44 -33.20
CA ALA A 122 9.99 -7.62 -32.42
C ALA A 122 10.93 -7.30 -31.23
N ASN A 123 11.94 -6.46 -31.45
CA ASN A 123 12.86 -6.04 -30.40
C ASN A 123 12.15 -5.31 -29.26
N ASN A 124 11.22 -4.41 -29.59
CA ASN A 124 10.42 -3.66 -28.62
C ASN A 124 9.45 -4.58 -27.84
N LEU A 125 8.96 -5.65 -28.47
CA LEU A 125 7.99 -6.58 -27.89
C LEU A 125 8.62 -7.68 -27.02
N ARG A 126 9.96 -7.75 -26.91
CA ARG A 126 10.67 -8.71 -26.03
C ARG A 126 10.19 -8.69 -24.58
N GLY A 127 9.78 -7.50 -24.10
CA GLY A 127 9.26 -7.30 -22.74
C GLY A 127 7.82 -7.78 -22.53
N GLY A 128 7.12 -8.20 -23.57
CA GLY A 128 5.69 -8.49 -23.54
C GLY A 128 4.95 -7.68 -24.59
N VAL A 129 3.92 -8.26 -25.17
CA VAL A 129 3.10 -7.62 -26.19
C VAL A 129 2.12 -6.66 -25.49
N PRO A 130 2.17 -5.35 -25.75
CA PRO A 130 1.20 -4.41 -25.20
C PRO A 130 -0.20 -4.71 -25.76
N ILE A 131 -1.20 -4.76 -24.88
CA ILE A 131 -2.58 -5.03 -25.26
C ILE A 131 -3.45 -3.85 -24.83
N ALA A 132 -4.33 -3.41 -25.75
CA ALA A 132 -5.34 -2.42 -25.47
C ALA A 132 -6.70 -3.10 -25.29
N THR A 133 -7.34 -2.87 -24.15
CA THR A 133 -8.73 -3.28 -23.91
C THR A 133 -9.57 -2.02 -23.66
N PRO A 134 -10.29 -1.50 -24.67
CA PRO A 134 -11.14 -0.32 -24.50
C PRO A 134 -12.18 -0.50 -23.39
N VAL A 135 -12.60 0.64 -22.82
CA VAL A 135 -13.65 0.65 -21.80
C VAL A 135 -14.98 0.30 -22.47
N PHE A 136 -15.69 -0.70 -21.94
CA PHE A 136 -16.94 -1.27 -22.47
C PHE A 136 -16.89 -2.01 -23.82
N ASP A 137 -15.74 -2.02 -24.51
CA ASP A 137 -15.49 -2.83 -25.71
C ASP A 137 -14.13 -3.55 -25.60
N GLY A 138 -13.91 -4.16 -24.43
CA GLY A 138 -12.66 -4.86 -24.12
C GLY A 138 -12.63 -6.30 -24.58
N ALA A 139 -11.48 -6.95 -24.38
CA ALA A 139 -11.31 -8.37 -24.65
C ALA A 139 -12.29 -9.22 -23.83
N SER A 140 -12.99 -10.11 -24.54
CA SER A 140 -13.87 -11.11 -23.95
C SER A 140 -13.07 -12.25 -23.31
N GLU A 141 -13.71 -13.02 -22.42
CA GLU A 141 -13.06 -14.18 -21.79
C GLU A 141 -12.59 -15.22 -22.82
N ALA A 142 -13.36 -15.41 -23.90
CA ALA A 142 -13.01 -16.33 -24.98
C ALA A 142 -11.72 -15.89 -25.70
N GLU A 143 -11.58 -14.58 -25.97
CA GLU A 143 -10.36 -14.03 -26.55
C GLU A 143 -9.18 -14.18 -25.58
N ILE A 144 -9.35 -13.90 -24.28
CA ILE A 144 -8.28 -14.10 -23.28
C ILE A 144 -7.80 -15.56 -23.26
N LYS A 145 -8.72 -16.54 -23.35
CA LYS A 145 -8.37 -17.96 -23.42
C LYS A 145 -7.62 -18.32 -24.70
N GLU A 146 -7.98 -17.74 -25.84
CA GLU A 146 -7.25 -17.95 -27.10
C GLU A 146 -5.84 -17.34 -27.02
N TRP A 147 -5.70 -16.15 -26.43
CA TRP A 147 -4.40 -15.53 -26.17
C TRP A 147 -3.52 -16.40 -25.27
N LEU A 148 -4.08 -16.96 -24.18
CA LEU A 148 -3.36 -17.91 -23.33
C LEU A 148 -2.93 -19.16 -24.11
N LYS A 149 -3.78 -19.66 -25.00
CA LYS A 149 -3.49 -20.84 -25.83
C LYS A 149 -2.36 -20.58 -26.83
N ILE A 150 -2.33 -19.42 -27.49
CA ILE A 150 -1.25 -19.02 -28.40
C ILE A 150 0.06 -18.84 -27.63
N ALA A 151 -0.02 -18.34 -26.41
CA ALA A 151 1.11 -18.23 -25.49
C ALA A 151 1.57 -19.58 -24.89
N GLU A 152 0.95 -20.70 -25.29
CA GLU A 152 1.21 -22.05 -24.77
C GLU A 152 0.99 -22.19 -23.25
N LEU A 153 0.08 -21.36 -22.70
CA LEU A 153 -0.30 -21.34 -21.30
C LEU A 153 -1.62 -22.08 -21.03
N PRO A 154 -1.86 -22.53 -19.78
CA PRO A 154 -3.15 -23.09 -19.39
C PRO A 154 -4.28 -22.08 -19.57
N GLN A 155 -5.34 -22.47 -20.27
CA GLN A 155 -6.53 -21.62 -20.48
C GLN A 155 -7.26 -21.25 -19.17
N SER A 156 -6.99 -21.95 -18.07
CA SER A 156 -7.51 -21.60 -16.75
C SER A 156 -6.84 -20.34 -16.16
N GLY A 157 -5.69 -19.90 -16.68
CA GLY A 157 -4.90 -18.83 -16.07
C GLY A 157 -4.24 -19.23 -14.75
N GLN A 158 -4.11 -20.54 -14.49
CA GLN A 158 -3.56 -21.08 -13.25
C GLN A 158 -2.36 -21.99 -13.53
N ALA A 159 -1.33 -21.87 -12.69
CA ALA A 159 -0.12 -22.68 -12.73
C ALA A 159 0.02 -23.53 -11.47
N ASN A 160 0.79 -24.62 -11.56
CA ASN A 160 1.34 -25.27 -10.37
C ASN A 160 2.45 -24.36 -9.82
N LEU A 161 2.43 -24.11 -8.52
CA LEU A 161 3.49 -23.39 -7.82
C LEU A 161 4.17 -24.33 -6.84
N ILE A 162 5.42 -24.03 -6.55
CA ILE A 162 6.24 -24.72 -5.55
C ILE A 162 6.59 -23.71 -4.46
N ASP A 163 6.51 -24.12 -3.19
CA ASP A 163 6.91 -23.28 -2.06
C ASP A 163 8.44 -23.15 -2.02
N GLY A 164 8.95 -21.92 -2.08
CA GLY A 164 10.38 -21.61 -2.03
C GLY A 164 11.10 -22.12 -0.78
N ARG A 165 10.37 -22.25 0.35
CA ARG A 165 10.97 -22.65 1.62
C ARG A 165 11.10 -24.15 1.80
N THR A 166 10.08 -24.89 1.37
CA THR A 166 9.98 -26.34 1.59
C THR A 166 10.36 -27.13 0.34
N GLY A 167 10.21 -26.53 -0.84
CA GLY A 167 10.35 -27.21 -2.13
C GLY A 167 9.14 -28.08 -2.49
N GLU A 168 8.08 -28.08 -1.68
CA GLU A 168 6.87 -28.86 -1.93
C GLU A 168 5.89 -28.13 -2.86
N PRO A 169 5.23 -28.82 -3.79
CA PRO A 169 4.21 -28.22 -4.63
C PRO A 169 2.95 -27.88 -3.81
N PHE A 170 2.29 -26.77 -4.14
CA PHE A 170 0.99 -26.46 -3.55
C PHE A 170 -0.08 -27.46 -3.98
N ASP A 171 -1.00 -27.81 -3.07
CA ASP A 171 -2.08 -28.79 -3.31
C ASP A 171 -3.01 -28.42 -4.49
N ARG A 172 -3.14 -27.12 -4.77
CA ARG A 172 -4.04 -26.58 -5.80
C ARG A 172 -3.31 -25.61 -6.69
N LYS A 173 -3.70 -25.61 -7.96
CA LYS A 173 -3.26 -24.63 -8.95
C LYS A 173 -3.65 -23.22 -8.51
N VAL A 174 -2.73 -22.29 -8.69
CA VAL A 174 -2.87 -20.89 -8.26
C VAL A 174 -2.90 -19.99 -9.49
N THR A 175 -3.72 -18.96 -9.47
CA THR A 175 -3.73 -17.94 -10.52
C THR A 175 -2.43 -17.15 -10.48
N VAL A 176 -1.71 -17.14 -11.60
CA VAL A 176 -0.45 -16.41 -11.79
C VAL A 176 -0.59 -15.53 -13.01
N GLY A 177 0.05 -14.38 -13.00
CA GLY A 177 0.05 -13.48 -14.14
C GLY A 177 0.58 -12.10 -13.81
N TYR A 178 0.38 -11.17 -14.73
CA TYR A 178 0.90 -9.80 -14.61
C TYR A 178 -0.24 -8.84 -14.36
N MET A 179 -0.22 -8.20 -13.19
CA MET A 179 -1.13 -7.12 -12.82
C MET A 179 -0.36 -5.81 -12.74
N TYR A 180 -0.93 -4.73 -13.27
CA TYR A 180 -0.28 -3.43 -13.20
C TYR A 180 -0.48 -2.79 -11.81
N MET A 181 0.63 -2.66 -11.08
CA MET A 181 0.63 -2.17 -9.69
C MET A 181 1.23 -0.76 -9.60
N LEU A 182 0.60 0.09 -8.78
CA LEU A 182 0.97 1.47 -8.54
C LEU A 182 1.45 1.66 -7.09
N LYS A 183 2.53 2.41 -6.91
CA LYS A 183 2.92 2.95 -5.60
C LYS A 183 2.18 4.25 -5.35
N LEU A 184 1.41 4.31 -4.26
CA LEU A 184 0.69 5.53 -3.90
C LEU A 184 1.61 6.48 -3.11
N ASN A 185 1.32 7.78 -3.15
CA ASN A 185 2.03 8.80 -2.36
C ASN A 185 1.72 8.74 -0.84
N HIS A 186 1.22 7.60 -0.35
CA HIS A 186 0.95 7.35 1.04
C HIS A 186 2.10 6.54 1.62
N LEU A 187 3.22 7.22 1.86
CA LEU A 187 4.45 6.63 2.36
C LEU A 187 4.42 6.50 3.89
N VAL A 188 4.99 5.42 4.42
CA VAL A 188 5.01 5.19 5.87
C VAL A 188 5.86 6.24 6.60
N ASP A 189 6.99 6.65 6.03
CA ASP A 189 7.89 7.65 6.61
C ASP A 189 7.18 8.99 6.88
N ASP A 190 6.27 9.37 5.99
CA ASP A 190 5.51 10.61 6.14
C ASP A 190 4.44 10.49 7.24
N LYS A 191 3.98 9.27 7.54
CA LYS A 191 2.95 8.98 8.53
C LYS A 191 3.49 8.65 9.92
N MET A 192 4.72 8.15 10.01
CA MET A 192 5.35 7.85 11.29
C MET A 192 5.51 9.16 12.08
N HIS A 193 4.95 9.19 13.29
CA HIS A 193 5.05 10.30 14.21
C HIS A 193 4.99 9.78 15.64
N ALA A 194 5.97 10.16 16.46
CA ALA A 194 6.05 9.81 17.86
C ALA A 194 6.49 11.03 18.66
N ARG A 195 5.95 11.16 19.87
CA ARG A 195 6.22 12.26 20.78
C ARG A 195 6.37 11.72 22.20
N SER A 196 7.39 12.17 22.90
CA SER A 196 7.51 12.05 24.36
C SER A 196 7.08 13.35 25.03
N THR A 197 7.95 14.36 25.02
CA THR A 197 7.65 15.74 25.42
C THR A 197 7.84 16.67 24.22
N GLY A 198 7.33 17.90 24.30
CA GLY A 198 7.37 18.82 23.18
C GLY A 198 6.74 20.16 23.50
N PRO A 199 6.50 21.01 22.50
CA PRO A 199 5.88 22.31 22.70
C PRO A 199 4.40 22.19 23.10
N TYR A 200 3.93 23.22 23.78
CA TYR A 200 2.58 23.36 24.31
C TYR A 200 1.95 24.66 23.84
N SER A 201 0.62 24.69 23.77
CA SER A 201 -0.17 25.86 23.47
C SER A 201 -0.01 26.92 24.57
N LEU A 202 0.09 28.19 24.19
CA LEU A 202 0.21 29.31 25.14
C LEU A 202 -1.05 29.47 26.00
N ILE A 203 -2.22 29.23 25.42
CA ILE A 203 -3.52 29.48 26.08
C ILE A 203 -3.94 28.27 26.90
N THR A 204 -4.09 27.12 26.23
CA THR A 204 -4.65 25.91 26.86
C THR A 204 -3.61 25.05 27.57
N GLN A 205 -2.32 25.36 27.44
CA GLN A 205 -1.20 24.55 27.96
C GLN A 205 -1.16 23.10 27.49
N GLN A 206 -2.01 22.72 26.53
CA GLN A 206 -2.05 21.38 25.93
C GLN A 206 -0.93 21.17 24.91
N PRO A 207 -0.49 19.92 24.67
CA PRO A 207 0.38 19.56 23.56
C PRO A 207 -0.08 20.20 22.24
N LEU A 208 0.85 20.80 21.48
CA LEU A 208 0.52 21.28 20.14
C LEU A 208 0.04 20.14 19.23
N GLY A 209 -0.65 20.48 18.14
CA GLY A 209 -1.17 19.52 17.17
C GLY A 209 -0.25 19.34 15.95
N GLY A 210 -0.23 18.13 15.41
CA GLY A 210 0.39 17.84 14.11
C GLY A 210 1.90 17.57 14.12
N LYS A 211 2.35 16.78 13.14
CA LYS A 211 3.75 16.31 13.04
C LYS A 211 4.77 17.45 12.93
N ALA A 212 4.44 18.50 12.18
CA ALA A 212 5.34 19.64 11.96
C ALA A 212 5.70 20.40 13.25
N GLN A 213 4.82 20.38 14.25
CA GLN A 213 5.03 21.02 15.55
C GLN A 213 5.44 20.02 16.63
N PHE A 214 5.80 18.79 16.24
CA PHE A 214 6.04 17.70 17.17
C PHE A 214 4.86 17.48 18.14
N GLY A 215 3.65 17.51 17.58
CA GLY A 215 2.40 17.55 18.32
C GLY A 215 1.99 16.24 18.98
N GLY A 216 1.09 16.31 19.96
CA GLY A 216 0.50 15.12 20.60
C GLY A 216 -0.64 14.53 19.78
N GLN A 217 -0.99 13.28 20.07
CA GLN A 217 -2.22 12.66 19.58
C GLN A 217 -3.41 13.23 20.35
N ARG A 218 -4.51 13.46 19.64
CA ARG A 218 -5.76 13.84 20.27
C ARG A 218 -6.36 12.61 20.95
N PHE A 219 -6.53 12.69 22.26
CA PHE A 219 -7.32 11.75 23.05
C PHE A 219 -8.71 12.37 23.24
N GLY A 220 -9.70 11.84 22.54
CA GLY A 220 -11.05 12.40 22.48
C GLY A 220 -12.03 11.75 23.45
N GLU A 221 -13.28 12.20 23.37
CA GLU A 221 -14.37 11.73 24.20
C GLU A 221 -14.63 10.21 24.05
N MET A 222 -14.57 9.68 22.82
CA MET A 222 -14.75 8.24 22.59
C MET A 222 -13.64 7.40 23.21
N GLU A 223 -12.40 7.89 23.22
CA GLU A 223 -11.29 7.20 23.88
C GLU A 223 -11.39 7.28 25.41
N VAL A 224 -11.95 8.37 25.96
CA VAL A 224 -12.27 8.50 27.39
C VAL A 224 -13.29 7.45 27.81
N TRP A 225 -14.42 7.32 27.08
CA TRP A 225 -15.44 6.31 27.37
C TRP A 225 -14.88 4.89 27.35
N ALA A 226 -13.94 4.61 26.45
CA ALA A 226 -13.27 3.33 26.41
C ALA A 226 -12.54 3.04 27.73
N LEU A 227 -11.78 3.99 28.29
CA LEU A 227 -11.10 3.80 29.57
C LEU A 227 -12.06 3.72 30.76
N GLU A 228 -13.14 4.49 30.74
CA GLU A 228 -14.19 4.43 31.77
C GLU A 228 -14.86 3.06 31.82
N ALA A 229 -15.16 2.47 30.65
CA ALA A 229 -15.75 1.14 30.55
C ALA A 229 -14.87 0.03 31.14
N TYR A 230 -13.54 0.19 31.08
CA TYR A 230 -12.59 -0.72 31.72
C TYR A 230 -12.37 -0.43 33.22
N GLY A 231 -12.90 0.67 33.75
CA GLY A 231 -12.58 1.13 35.12
C GLY A 231 -11.13 1.58 35.29
N ALA A 232 -10.45 1.97 34.21
CA ALA A 232 -9.05 2.37 34.20
C ALA A 232 -8.85 3.82 34.69
N SER A 233 -9.29 4.10 35.92
CA SER A 233 -9.35 5.45 36.49
C SER A 233 -8.00 6.17 36.54
N TYR A 234 -6.93 5.49 36.98
CA TYR A 234 -5.58 6.07 37.02
C TYR A 234 -5.03 6.39 35.63
N THR A 235 -5.24 5.52 34.65
CA THR A 235 -4.82 5.76 33.26
C THR A 235 -5.56 6.95 32.67
N LEU A 236 -6.87 7.04 32.91
CA LEU A 236 -7.67 8.16 32.45
C LEU A 236 -7.23 9.48 33.12
N GLN A 237 -7.01 9.46 34.44
CA GLN A 237 -6.53 10.62 35.18
C GLN A 237 -5.17 11.09 34.65
N GLU A 238 -4.24 10.18 34.37
CA GLU A 238 -2.93 10.49 33.81
C GLU A 238 -3.05 11.16 32.43
N MET A 239 -3.90 10.62 31.54
CA MET A 239 -4.13 11.14 30.19
C MET A 239 -4.74 12.55 30.21
N LEU A 240 -5.66 12.81 31.14
CA LEU A 240 -6.36 14.09 31.26
C LEU A 240 -5.59 15.17 32.04
N THR A 241 -4.53 14.80 32.77
CA THR A 241 -3.79 15.73 33.64
C THR A 241 -2.31 15.82 33.23
N VAL A 242 -1.45 15.00 33.82
CA VAL A 242 0.02 15.07 33.73
C VAL A 242 0.56 14.79 32.33
N LYS A 243 -0.21 14.15 31.44
CA LYS A 243 0.14 13.97 30.01
C LYS A 243 -0.39 15.08 29.10
N SER A 244 -1.17 16.02 29.63
CA SER A 244 -1.83 17.07 28.88
C SER A 244 -1.46 18.47 29.43
N ASP A 245 -2.32 19.04 30.26
CA ASP A 245 -2.35 20.46 30.61
C ASP A 245 -2.17 20.74 32.11
N ASP A 246 -1.83 19.73 32.93
CA ASP A 246 -1.28 19.96 34.26
C ASP A 246 0.21 20.36 34.16
N VAL A 247 0.48 21.66 34.20
CA VAL A 247 1.83 22.23 34.04
C VAL A 247 2.78 21.80 35.16
N GLY A 248 2.29 21.78 36.41
CA GLY A 248 3.09 21.38 37.56
C GLY A 248 3.30 19.86 37.59
N GLY A 249 2.22 19.11 37.43
CA GLY A 249 2.19 17.65 37.46
C GLY A 249 3.04 17.02 36.36
N ARG A 250 3.00 17.54 35.12
CA ARG A 250 3.83 16.98 34.02
C ARG A 250 5.33 17.12 34.25
N THR A 251 5.76 18.22 34.88
CA THR A 251 7.18 18.48 35.17
C THR A 251 7.67 17.52 36.26
N LYS A 252 6.90 17.38 37.34
CA LYS A 252 7.18 16.42 38.42
C LYS A 252 7.16 14.98 37.92
N MET A 253 6.19 14.62 37.08
CA MET A 253 6.08 13.28 36.51
C MET A 253 7.33 12.93 35.69
N TYR A 254 7.84 13.87 34.89
CA TYR A 254 9.09 13.66 34.16
C TYR A 254 10.28 13.46 35.09
N GLU A 255 10.43 14.28 36.13
CA GLU A 255 11.50 14.13 37.12
C GLU A 255 11.44 12.79 37.87
N ASN A 256 10.23 12.37 38.25
CA ASN A 256 9.99 11.09 38.91
C ASN A 256 10.41 9.92 38.02
N LEU A 257 9.97 9.93 36.75
CA LEU A 257 10.33 8.90 35.77
C LEU A 257 11.84 8.78 35.58
N VAL A 258 12.57 9.89 35.54
CA VAL A 258 14.05 9.89 35.45
C VAL A 258 14.69 9.29 36.71
N ARG A 259 14.06 9.46 37.88
CA ARG A 259 14.51 8.88 39.16
C ARG A 259 14.07 7.42 39.36
N GLY A 260 13.29 6.85 38.45
CA GLY A 260 12.71 5.51 38.59
C GLY A 260 11.51 5.45 39.55
N ASP A 261 10.94 6.59 39.91
CA ASP A 261 9.67 6.68 40.64
C ASP A 261 8.53 6.85 39.65
N HIS A 262 7.52 5.99 39.71
CA HIS A 262 6.39 6.00 38.77
C HIS A 262 5.11 6.59 39.38
N ARG A 263 5.24 7.31 40.51
CA ARG A 263 4.09 7.96 41.17
C ARG A 263 3.67 9.23 40.45
N MET A 264 2.35 9.39 40.33
CA MET A 264 1.68 10.55 39.75
C MET A 264 1.16 11.48 40.83
N GLU A 265 1.46 12.78 40.71
CA GLU A 265 0.83 13.85 41.48
C GLU A 265 0.02 14.72 40.51
N ALA A 266 -1.28 14.46 40.40
CA ALA A 266 -2.18 15.23 39.54
C ALA A 266 -2.82 16.39 40.29
N SER A 267 -2.87 17.54 39.66
CA SER A 267 -3.60 18.73 40.07
C SER A 267 -4.73 19.06 39.08
N VAL A 268 -5.38 20.21 39.26
CA VAL A 268 -6.50 20.60 38.40
C VAL A 268 -5.98 21.01 37.02
N PRO A 269 -6.52 20.44 35.92
CA PRO A 269 -6.17 20.81 34.55
C PRO A 269 -6.26 22.31 34.27
N GLU A 270 -5.33 22.85 33.48
CA GLU A 270 -5.38 24.26 33.11
C GLU A 270 -6.60 24.59 32.23
N SER A 271 -7.08 23.65 31.42
CA SER A 271 -8.33 23.83 30.67
C SER A 271 -9.54 24.12 31.57
N PHE A 272 -9.61 23.50 32.76
CA PHE A 272 -10.67 23.78 33.72
C PHE A 272 -10.51 25.16 34.37
N ASN A 273 -9.26 25.58 34.65
CA ASN A 273 -8.98 26.92 35.15
C ASN A 273 -9.37 28.00 34.12
N VAL A 274 -9.07 27.78 32.84
CA VAL A 274 -9.47 28.67 31.74
C VAL A 274 -10.99 28.79 31.67
N LEU A 275 -11.71 27.67 31.71
CA LEU A 275 -13.19 27.66 31.74
C LEU A 275 -13.75 28.49 32.91
N GLU A 276 -13.19 28.33 34.11
CA GLU A 276 -13.60 29.09 35.30
C GLU A 276 -13.44 30.61 35.08
N LYS A 277 -12.34 31.04 34.45
CA LYS A 277 -12.10 32.45 34.13
C LYS A 277 -13.03 32.97 33.03
N GLU A 278 -13.30 32.17 32.00
CA GLU A 278 -14.23 32.53 30.92
C GLU A 278 -15.65 32.73 31.45
N ILE A 279 -16.13 31.85 32.33
CA ILE A 279 -17.45 32.00 32.97
C ILE A 279 -17.50 33.27 33.83
N ARG A 280 -16.45 33.55 34.62
CA ARG A 280 -16.37 34.79 35.42
C ARG A 280 -16.35 36.06 34.56
N ALA A 281 -15.72 36.01 33.39
CA ALA A 281 -15.69 37.13 32.47
C ALA A 281 -17.08 37.50 31.92
N LEU A 282 -18.04 36.57 31.92
CA LEU A 282 -19.45 36.83 31.59
C LEU A 282 -20.23 37.54 32.71
N GLY A 283 -19.60 37.79 33.86
CA GLY A 283 -20.25 38.35 35.04
C GLY A 283 -20.97 37.31 35.91
N LEU A 284 -20.75 36.02 35.67
CA LEU A 284 -21.30 34.92 36.47
C LEU A 284 -20.30 34.53 37.56
N ASN A 285 -20.75 34.40 38.82
CA ASN A 285 -19.87 33.92 39.88
C ASN A 285 -19.82 32.39 39.91
N ILE A 286 -18.62 31.83 39.78
CA ILE A 286 -18.32 30.41 39.95
C ILE A 286 -17.16 30.28 40.93
N GLU A 287 -17.35 29.50 41.97
CA GLU A 287 -16.37 29.25 43.02
C GLU A 287 -16.36 27.76 43.35
N ARG A 288 -15.18 27.24 43.67
CA ARG A 288 -15.06 25.89 44.23
C ARG A 288 -15.47 25.99 45.68
N ARG A 289 -16.46 25.20 46.10
CA ARG A 289 -16.76 25.07 47.51
C ARG A 289 -15.61 24.28 48.14
N GLU A 290 -14.97 24.86 49.15
CA GLU A 290 -14.21 24.04 50.09
C GLU A 290 -15.24 23.22 50.86
N ASP A 291 -15.16 21.90 50.73
CA ASP A 291 -15.95 21.01 51.56
C ASP A 291 -15.56 21.23 53.04
N ARG A 292 -16.58 21.31 53.89
CA ARG A 292 -16.46 21.18 55.35
C ARG A 292 -16.03 19.77 55.73
#